data_AF-A0A4R6I159-F1
#
_entry.id   AF-A0A4R6I159-F1
#
_cell.length_a   1.000
_cell.length_b   1.000
_cell.length_c   1.000
_cell.angle_alpha   90.00
_cell.angle_beta   90.00
_cell.angle_gamma   90.00
#
_symmetry.space_group_name_H-M   'P 1'
#
loop_
_entity.id
_entity.type
_entity.pdbx_description
1 polymer ?
#
loop_
_entity_poly.entity_id
_entity_poly.type
_entity_poly.pdbx_seq_one_letter_code
_entity_poly.pdbx_strand_id
1 'polypeptide(L)'
;MAEVRAGINMRNIAVSADGRYVMAANYLPHSLVLFDAHNLDLMKVYPVVGEDGESSRVSAVYAAPPRGSFIAALKDLKEVWEIPWPLPAEPVVATGHMATPLEPQRRHDTPTFQVRRIPVPDYLDDFFFDLEYEHVIGASRGGESDGQGGMVINLDSGAKVADLPLEGMPHLGSGITWEYQGRRVMALPHLTKAAVSLSSLATGLSGFCYKKYY
;
A
#
# COMPACT_ATOMS: atom_id res chain seq x y z
N MET A 1 9.30 -28.56 6.80
CA MET A 1 8.25 -27.81 6.10
C MET A 1 7.33 -27.26 7.17
N ALA A 2 7.22 -25.94 7.27
CA ALA A 2 6.30 -25.27 8.20
C ALA A 2 5.05 -24.82 7.42
N GLU A 3 3.88 -25.00 8.01
CA GLU A 3 2.60 -24.58 7.45
C GLU A 3 1.73 -24.08 8.61
N VAL A 4 1.02 -22.96 8.39
CA VAL A 4 0.10 -22.40 9.38
C VAL A 4 -1.17 -21.89 8.71
N ARG A 5 -2.29 -22.00 9.44
CA ARG A 5 -3.54 -21.40 9.02
C ARG A 5 -3.61 -19.94 9.49
N ALA A 6 -3.41 -19.00 8.57
CA ALA A 6 -3.46 -17.57 8.86
C ALA A 6 -4.88 -16.98 8.92
N GLY A 7 -5.89 -17.66 8.37
CA GLY A 7 -7.27 -17.18 8.33
C GLY A 7 -8.25 -18.18 7.72
N ILE A 8 -9.50 -17.74 7.53
CA ILE A 8 -10.56 -18.50 6.84
C ILE A 8 -10.64 -18.05 5.38
N ASN A 9 -10.61 -16.73 5.15
CA ASN A 9 -10.57 -16.13 3.82
C ASN A 9 -9.43 -15.10 3.80
N MET A 10 -8.31 -15.48 3.20
CA MET A 10 -7.09 -14.69 3.12
C MET A 10 -7.00 -14.01 1.75
N ARG A 11 -6.46 -12.78 1.71
CA ARG A 11 -6.27 -12.00 0.49
C ARG A 11 -4.87 -12.10 -0.07
N ASN A 12 -3.87 -11.69 0.71
CA ASN A 12 -2.47 -11.78 0.33
C ASN A 12 -1.57 -11.81 1.56
N ILE A 13 -0.26 -11.91 1.31
CA ILE A 13 0.79 -11.76 2.31
C ILE A 13 1.77 -10.68 1.87
N ALA A 14 2.49 -10.11 2.84
CA ALA A 14 3.67 -9.30 2.63
C ALA A 14 4.81 -9.82 3.51
N VAL A 15 6.04 -9.74 3.01
CA VAL A 15 7.25 -10.13 3.74
C VAL A 15 8.05 -8.87 4.00
N SER A 16 8.52 -8.66 5.24
CA SER A 16 9.39 -7.53 5.57
C SER A 16 10.64 -7.55 4.71
N ALA A 17 11.24 -6.38 4.47
CA ALA A 17 12.40 -6.26 3.59
C ALA A 17 13.55 -7.18 4.02
N ASP A 18 13.78 -7.31 5.32
CA ASP A 18 14.78 -8.18 5.95
C ASP A 18 14.43 -9.67 5.97
N GLY A 19 13.27 -10.06 5.44
CA GLY A 19 12.83 -11.44 5.37
C GLY A 19 12.51 -12.07 6.72
N ARG A 20 12.38 -11.27 7.80
CA ARG A 20 12.17 -11.79 9.16
C ARG A 20 10.71 -11.92 9.57
N TYR A 21 9.81 -11.21 8.90
CA TYR A 21 8.42 -11.12 9.28
C TYR A 21 7.50 -11.34 8.08
N VAL A 22 6.42 -12.09 8.28
CA VAL A 22 5.35 -12.26 7.30
C VAL A 22 4.05 -11.70 7.89
N MET A 23 3.40 -10.80 7.16
CA MET A 23 2.08 -10.29 7.49
C MET A 23 1.05 -10.89 6.54
N ALA A 24 0.01 -11.54 7.08
CA ALA A 24 -1.12 -12.06 6.33
C ALA A 24 -2.34 -11.14 6.47
N ALA A 25 -2.99 -10.85 5.35
CA ALA A 25 -4.20 -10.03 5.28
C ALA A 25 -5.45 -10.90 5.11
N ASN A 26 -6.43 -10.74 6.00
CA ASN A 26 -7.65 -11.53 5.98
C ASN A 26 -8.89 -10.69 5.65
N TYR A 27 -9.74 -11.27 4.80
CA TYR A 27 -11.15 -10.91 4.66
C TYR A 27 -12.00 -11.55 5.75
N LEU A 28 -11.62 -12.72 6.25
CA LEU A 28 -12.30 -13.37 7.37
C LEU A 28 -11.29 -14.22 8.17
N PRO A 29 -11.16 -14.02 9.49
CA PRO A 29 -11.71 -12.91 10.27
C PRO A 29 -11.12 -11.55 9.86
N HIS A 30 -11.79 -10.44 10.17
CA HIS A 30 -11.33 -9.06 9.93
C HIS A 30 -10.03 -8.76 10.70
N SER A 31 -8.90 -9.15 10.12
CA SER A 31 -7.62 -9.21 10.83
C SER A 31 -6.41 -9.13 9.91
N LEU A 32 -5.32 -8.61 10.49
CA LEU A 32 -3.96 -8.87 10.03
C LEU A 32 -3.31 -9.88 11.00
N VAL A 33 -2.45 -10.76 10.49
CA VAL A 33 -1.75 -11.74 11.32
C VAL A 33 -0.25 -11.71 11.01
N LEU A 34 0.55 -11.45 12.03
CA LEU A 34 2.00 -11.38 11.95
C LEU A 34 2.62 -12.69 12.41
N PHE A 35 3.54 -13.19 11.61
CA PHE A 35 4.32 -14.39 11.84
C PHE A 35 5.82 -14.10 11.76
N ASP A 36 6.60 -14.89 12.49
CA ASP A 36 8.03 -15.05 12.20
C ASP A 36 8.18 -15.76 10.85
N ALA A 37 9.01 -15.21 9.96
CA ALA A 37 9.12 -15.73 8.59
C ALA A 37 9.90 -17.05 8.49
N HIS A 38 10.74 -17.37 9.48
CA HIS A 38 11.58 -18.57 9.45
C HIS A 38 10.78 -19.83 9.74
N ASN A 39 9.88 -19.77 10.73
CA ASN A 39 9.15 -20.94 11.20
C ASN A 39 7.62 -20.78 11.17
N LEU A 40 7.10 -19.61 10.80
CA LEU A 40 5.67 -19.27 10.80
C LEU A 40 5.03 -19.31 12.20
N ASP A 41 5.82 -19.07 13.25
CA ASP A 41 5.28 -18.90 14.60
C ASP A 41 4.39 -17.65 14.66
N LEU A 42 3.20 -17.81 15.23
CA LEU A 42 2.27 -16.70 15.44
C LEU A 42 2.88 -15.70 16.42
N MET A 43 3.17 -14.49 15.94
CA MET A 43 3.66 -13.40 16.79
C MET A 43 2.52 -12.55 17.31
N LYS A 44 1.58 -12.16 16.44
CA LYS A 44 0.49 -11.25 16.81
C LYS A 44 -0.69 -11.33 15.84
N VAL A 45 -1.89 -11.22 16.38
CA VAL A 45 -3.12 -10.98 15.62
C VAL A 45 -3.54 -9.53 15.86
N TYR A 46 -3.86 -8.82 14.78
CA TYR A 46 -4.44 -7.47 14.83
C TYR A 46 -5.87 -7.53 14.35
N PRO A 47 -6.87 -7.50 15.25
CA PRO A 47 -8.24 -7.25 14.87
C PRO A 47 -8.34 -5.91 14.17
N VAL A 48 -8.93 -5.89 12.98
CA VAL A 48 -9.12 -4.65 12.22
C VAL A 48 -10.45 -4.05 12.63
N VAL A 49 -10.37 -3.20 13.63
CA VAL A 49 -11.52 -2.53 14.26
C VAL A 49 -11.20 -1.04 14.38
N GLY A 50 -12.07 -0.19 13.82
CA GLY A 50 -12.02 1.27 13.89
C GLY A 50 -12.21 1.80 15.30
N GLU A 51 -12.01 3.09 15.50
CA GLU A 51 -12.20 3.73 16.82
C GLU A 51 -13.66 3.70 17.28
N ASP A 52 -14.58 3.64 16.33
CA ASP A 52 -16.03 3.52 16.51
C ASP A 52 -16.50 2.07 16.79
N GLY A 53 -15.60 1.10 16.73
CA GLY A 53 -15.91 -0.32 16.90
C GLY A 53 -16.34 -1.05 15.62
N GLU A 54 -16.41 -0.36 14.48
CA GLU A 54 -16.68 -1.01 13.19
C GLU A 54 -15.46 -1.84 12.76
N SER A 55 -15.70 -3.02 12.19
CA SER A 55 -14.60 -3.89 11.74
C SER A 55 -14.46 -3.86 10.23
N SER A 56 -13.24 -4.06 9.73
CA SER A 56 -12.98 -4.04 8.30
C SER A 56 -12.23 -5.26 7.78
N ARG A 57 -12.61 -5.68 6.58
CA ARG A 57 -11.83 -6.59 5.76
C ARG A 57 -10.54 -5.91 5.33
N VAL A 58 -9.45 -6.66 5.34
CA VAL A 58 -8.18 -6.17 4.76
C VAL A 58 -8.20 -6.42 3.26
N SER A 59 -8.11 -5.36 2.47
CA SER A 59 -8.08 -5.46 1.01
C SER A 59 -6.75 -6.04 0.53
N ALA A 60 -5.65 -5.50 1.05
CA ALA A 60 -4.28 -5.94 0.77
C ALA A 60 -3.33 -5.47 1.86
N VAL A 61 -2.20 -6.16 2.01
CA VAL A 61 -1.04 -5.71 2.79
C VAL A 61 0.21 -5.66 1.91
N TYR A 62 1.04 -4.64 2.11
CA TYR A 62 2.28 -4.43 1.37
C TYR A 62 3.43 -4.20 2.34
N ALA A 63 4.63 -4.61 1.95
CA ALA A 63 5.85 -4.14 2.60
C ALA A 63 6.24 -2.78 2.02
N ALA A 64 6.57 -1.83 2.87
CA ALA A 64 7.17 -0.54 2.49
C ALA A 64 8.61 -0.48 3.03
N PRO A 65 9.60 -1.08 2.33
CA PRO A 65 10.99 -1.11 2.78
C PRO A 65 11.58 0.24 3.19
N PRO A 66 11.39 1.35 2.44
CA PRO A 66 11.94 2.65 2.82
C PRO A 66 11.39 3.16 4.15
N ARG A 67 10.21 2.70 4.54
CA ARG A 67 9.53 3.10 5.79
C ARG A 67 9.80 2.14 6.95
N GLY A 68 10.33 0.95 6.66
CA GLY A 68 10.46 -0.13 7.64
C GLY A 68 9.12 -0.58 8.21
N SER A 69 8.06 -0.62 7.39
CA SER A 69 6.70 -0.88 7.85
C SER A 69 5.83 -1.65 6.86
N PHE A 70 4.85 -2.39 7.39
CA PHE A 70 3.77 -2.95 6.60
C PHE A 70 2.67 -1.90 6.45
N ILE A 71 2.13 -1.75 5.25
CA ILE A 71 1.03 -0.85 4.94
C ILE A 71 -0.18 -1.69 4.53
N ALA A 72 -1.31 -1.53 5.22
CA ALA A 72 -2.53 -2.27 4.97
C ALA A 72 -3.66 -1.36 4.45
N ALA A 73 -4.26 -1.79 3.35
CA ALA A 73 -5.46 -1.19 2.75
C ALA A 73 -6.70 -1.78 3.38
N LEU A 74 -7.59 -0.93 3.90
CA LEU A 74 -8.82 -1.38 4.56
C LEU A 74 -10.03 -1.14 3.67
N LYS A 75 -10.91 -2.13 3.63
CA LYS A 75 -12.02 -2.14 2.67
C LYS A 75 -13.24 -1.35 3.11
N ASP A 76 -13.40 -1.25 4.43
CA ASP A 76 -14.62 -0.83 5.12
C ASP A 76 -14.33 0.24 6.19
N LEU A 77 -13.08 0.68 6.32
CA LEU A 77 -12.68 1.81 7.16
C LEU A 77 -11.96 2.85 6.30
N LYS A 78 -12.16 4.13 6.61
CA LYS A 78 -11.45 5.25 5.99
C LYS A 78 -10.10 5.48 6.67
N GLU A 79 -9.33 4.40 6.76
CA GLU A 79 -8.01 4.38 7.38
C GLU A 79 -7.06 3.55 6.53
N VAL A 80 -5.80 3.99 6.51
CA VAL A 80 -4.65 3.16 6.13
C VAL A 80 -3.92 2.79 7.40
N TRP A 81 -3.54 1.52 7.55
CA TRP A 81 -2.78 1.09 8.72
C TRP A 81 -1.31 0.91 8.36
N GLU A 82 -0.45 1.53 9.15
CA GLU A 82 0.99 1.34 9.10
C GLU A 82 1.46 0.57 10.34
N ILE A 83 2.15 -0.56 10.16
CA ILE A 83 2.70 -1.37 11.25
C ILE A 83 4.23 -1.44 11.08
N PRO A 84 5.00 -0.64 11.84
CA PRO A 84 6.46 -0.67 11.78
C PRO A 84 7.02 -2.02 12.22
N TRP A 85 8.07 -2.51 11.56
CA TRP A 85 8.91 -3.60 12.05
C TRP A 85 10.25 -3.04 12.58
N PRO A 86 11.09 -3.85 13.28
CA PRO A 86 12.39 -3.38 13.73
C PRO A 86 13.21 -2.96 12.51
N LEU A 87 13.72 -1.74 12.49
CA LEU A 87 14.58 -1.33 11.38
C LEU A 87 15.75 -2.32 11.27
N PRO A 88 16.03 -2.85 10.08
CA PRO A 88 17.18 -3.74 9.91
C PRO A 88 18.45 -2.98 10.27
N ALA A 89 19.39 -3.70 10.88
CA ALA A 89 20.68 -3.13 11.28
C ALA A 89 21.59 -2.81 10.09
N GLU A 90 21.30 -3.40 8.93
CA GLU A 90 22.05 -3.24 7.68
C GLU A 90 21.07 -2.95 6.53
N PRO A 91 21.49 -2.24 5.48
CA PRO A 91 20.66 -1.96 4.30
C PRO A 91 20.20 -3.26 3.64
N VAL A 92 18.91 -3.36 3.34
CA VAL A 92 18.35 -4.57 2.76
C VAL A 92 18.02 -4.38 1.28
N VAL A 93 18.40 -5.38 0.48
CA VAL A 93 17.97 -5.49 -0.91
C VAL A 93 16.57 -6.13 -0.91
N ALA A 94 15.53 -5.32 -1.14
CA ALA A 94 14.19 -5.85 -1.36
C ALA A 94 14.20 -6.68 -2.66
N THR A 95 14.05 -8.00 -2.55
CA THR A 95 14.07 -8.91 -3.69
C THR A 95 13.03 -8.52 -4.74
N GLY A 96 13.45 -8.43 -6.01
CA GLY A 96 12.56 -8.43 -7.17
C GLY A 96 12.89 -7.38 -8.23
N HIS A 97 13.07 -6.11 -7.82
CA HIS A 97 13.24 -4.99 -8.77
C HIS A 97 14.10 -3.83 -8.25
N MET A 98 14.61 -3.90 -7.02
CA MET A 98 15.43 -2.85 -6.39
C MET A 98 16.89 -3.29 -6.42
N ALA A 99 17.71 -2.64 -7.27
CA ALA A 99 19.14 -2.94 -7.37
C ALA A 99 19.98 -2.26 -6.28
N THR A 100 19.45 -1.20 -5.67
CA THR A 100 20.14 -0.40 -4.65
C THR A 100 19.54 -0.71 -3.28
N PRO A 101 20.34 -1.10 -2.29
CA PRO A 101 19.90 -1.16 -0.90
C PRO A 101 19.34 0.20 -0.50
N LEU A 102 18.15 0.21 0.11
CA LEU A 102 17.59 1.43 0.68
C LEU A 102 17.81 1.44 2.17
N GLU A 103 18.28 2.57 2.67
CA GLU A 103 18.32 2.85 4.10
C GLU A 103 16.87 2.96 4.61
N PRO A 104 16.48 2.14 5.60
CA PRO A 104 15.18 2.28 6.23
C PRO A 104 15.10 3.64 6.94
N GLN A 105 14.09 4.43 6.62
CA GLN A 105 13.80 5.69 7.29
C GLN A 105 12.50 5.54 8.08
N ARG A 106 12.62 5.43 9.40
CA ARG A 106 11.45 5.54 10.28
C ARG A 106 11.02 7.01 10.31
N ARG A 107 9.88 7.30 9.69
CA ARG A 107 9.32 8.66 9.59
C ARG A 107 8.47 9.08 10.80
N HIS A 108 8.12 8.13 11.68
CA HIS A 108 7.27 8.35 12.87
C HIS A 108 7.74 7.52 14.06
N ASP A 109 7.51 7.99 15.28
CA ASP A 109 7.94 7.32 16.53
C ASP A 109 7.01 6.19 17.00
N THR A 110 6.20 5.62 16.10
CA THR A 110 5.33 4.49 16.45
C THR A 110 6.17 3.28 16.88
N PRO A 111 5.86 2.66 18.04
CA PRO A 111 6.58 1.48 18.46
C PRO A 111 6.42 0.33 17.47
N THR A 112 7.43 -0.51 17.42
CA THR A 112 7.45 -1.67 16.56
C THR A 112 6.25 -2.59 16.83
N PHE A 113 5.63 -3.11 15.77
CA PHE A 113 4.45 -3.97 15.81
C PHE A 113 3.25 -3.33 16.51
N GLN A 114 3.20 -2.00 16.60
CA GLN A 114 2.01 -1.25 16.95
C GLN A 114 1.42 -0.61 15.70
N VAL A 115 0.09 -0.59 15.66
CA VAL A 115 -0.66 -0.02 14.54
C VAL A 115 -0.62 1.50 14.68
N ARG A 116 -0.09 2.17 13.66
CA ARG A 116 -0.35 3.58 13.37
C ARG A 116 -1.55 3.66 12.43
N ARG A 117 -2.64 4.24 12.90
CA ARG A 117 -3.82 4.51 12.08
C ARG A 117 -3.62 5.83 11.36
N ILE A 118 -3.82 5.82 10.05
CA ILE A 118 -3.70 7.00 9.19
C ILE A 118 -5.10 7.26 8.62
N PRO A 119 -5.87 8.21 9.20
CA PRO A 119 -7.16 8.57 8.66
C PRO A 119 -7.02 9.10 7.22
N VAL A 120 -7.94 8.70 6.35
CA VAL A 120 -7.99 9.16 4.96
C VAL A 120 -9.39 9.68 4.63
N PRO A 121 -9.53 10.61 3.66
CA PRO A 121 -10.83 11.24 3.37
C PRO A 121 -11.88 10.28 2.80
N ASP A 122 -11.46 9.17 2.19
CA ASP A 122 -12.36 8.18 1.59
C ASP A 122 -11.78 6.77 1.66
N TYR A 123 -12.59 5.76 1.35
CA TYR A 123 -12.14 4.38 1.25
C TYR A 123 -11.08 4.24 0.17
N LEU A 124 -9.97 3.58 0.53
CA LEU A 124 -8.83 3.41 -0.35
C LEU A 124 -8.55 1.91 -0.53
N ASP A 125 -8.82 1.38 -1.72
CA ASP A 125 -8.43 0.03 -2.11
C ASP A 125 -7.38 0.03 -3.23
N ASP A 126 -6.68 -1.11 -3.32
CA ASP A 126 -5.66 -1.42 -4.32
C ASP A 126 -4.58 -0.32 -4.47
N PHE A 127 -3.51 -0.44 -3.69
CA PHE A 127 -2.48 0.59 -3.61
C PHE A 127 -1.47 0.51 -4.74
N PHE A 128 -1.00 1.69 -5.12
CA PHE A 128 0.25 1.90 -5.83
C PHE A 128 1.10 2.92 -5.04
N PHE A 129 2.37 2.62 -4.81
CA PHE A 129 3.27 3.52 -4.10
C PHE A 129 4.13 4.32 -5.07
N ASP A 130 4.46 5.56 -4.70
CA ASP A 130 5.62 6.21 -5.32
C ASP A 130 6.93 5.54 -4.86
N LEU A 131 8.04 5.85 -5.54
CA LEU A 131 9.32 5.16 -5.32
C LEU A 131 9.88 5.38 -3.91
N GLU A 132 9.58 6.54 -3.32
CA GLU A 132 10.02 6.92 -1.97
C GLU A 132 9.08 6.39 -0.88
N TYR A 133 7.93 5.80 -1.26
CA TYR A 133 6.87 5.39 -0.35
C TYR A 133 6.42 6.54 0.57
N GLU A 134 6.40 7.76 0.05
CA GLU A 134 5.83 8.92 0.74
C GLU A 134 4.34 9.03 0.45
N HIS A 135 3.94 8.62 -0.75
CA HIS A 135 2.56 8.68 -1.20
C HIS A 135 2.02 7.30 -1.55
N VAL A 136 0.73 7.13 -1.27
CA VAL A 136 -0.06 6.03 -1.80
C VAL A 136 -1.10 6.57 -2.76
N ILE A 137 -1.19 5.94 -3.91
CA ILE A 137 -2.23 6.15 -4.91
C ILE A 137 -3.22 4.99 -4.75
N GLY A 138 -4.48 5.31 -4.51
CA GLY A 138 -5.54 4.30 -4.48
C GLY A 138 -6.76 4.77 -5.26
N ALA A 139 -7.62 3.82 -5.63
CA ALA A 139 -8.88 4.14 -6.28
C ALA A 139 -9.88 4.60 -5.19
N SER A 140 -10.53 5.75 -5.40
CA SER A 140 -11.69 6.11 -4.59
C SER A 140 -12.87 5.26 -5.03
N ARG A 141 -13.61 4.73 -4.06
CA ARG A 141 -14.95 4.19 -4.30
C ARG A 141 -15.97 5.32 -4.20
N GLY A 142 -15.98 6.21 -5.19
CA GLY A 142 -16.95 7.29 -5.26
C GLY A 142 -18.38 6.75 -5.14
N GLY A 143 -19.16 7.31 -4.20
CA GLY A 143 -20.61 7.30 -4.28
C GLY A 143 -21.08 8.06 -5.52
N GLU A 144 -22.36 7.92 -5.88
CA GLU A 144 -22.98 8.29 -7.18
C GLU A 144 -22.87 9.76 -7.67
N SER A 145 -21.97 10.59 -7.13
CA SER A 145 -21.72 11.97 -7.59
C SER A 145 -20.24 12.22 -7.89
N ASP A 146 -19.91 12.33 -9.18
CA ASP A 146 -18.73 13.04 -9.74
C ASP A 146 -17.30 12.66 -9.32
N GLY A 147 -17.01 11.40 -8.98
CA GLY A 147 -15.63 11.02 -8.62
C GLY A 147 -15.23 9.56 -8.85
N GLN A 148 -15.32 9.05 -10.08
CA GLN A 148 -14.49 7.89 -10.47
C GLN A 148 -13.07 8.40 -10.74
N GLY A 149 -12.16 8.22 -9.79
CA GLY A 149 -10.79 8.71 -9.90
C GLY A 149 -9.84 8.13 -8.86
N GLY A 150 -8.54 8.30 -9.08
CA GLY A 150 -7.51 7.94 -8.11
C GLY A 150 -7.26 9.10 -7.15
N MET A 151 -6.89 8.79 -5.91
CA MET A 151 -6.47 9.77 -4.92
C MET A 151 -5.00 9.55 -4.59
N VAL A 152 -4.23 10.61 -4.46
CA VAL A 152 -2.85 10.57 -3.97
C VAL A 152 -2.87 11.04 -2.53
N ILE A 153 -2.54 10.13 -1.60
CA ILE A 153 -2.53 10.37 -0.17
C ILE A 153 -1.08 10.39 0.32
N ASN A 154 -0.72 11.39 1.12
CA ASN A 154 0.56 11.43 1.81
C ASN A 154 0.50 10.53 3.07
N LEU A 155 1.36 9.52 3.16
CA LEU A 155 1.34 8.51 4.23
C LEU A 155 1.77 9.05 5.60
N ASP A 156 2.46 10.19 5.63
CA ASP A 156 2.90 10.81 6.87
C ASP A 156 1.78 11.64 7.52
N SER A 157 0.93 12.28 6.72
CA SER A 157 -0.16 13.15 7.20
C SER A 157 -1.56 12.56 7.07
N GLY A 158 -1.75 11.57 6.19
CA GLY A 158 -3.08 11.10 5.76
C GLY A 158 -3.81 12.07 4.82
N ALA A 159 -3.19 13.22 4.49
CA ALA A 159 -3.82 14.23 3.66
C ALA A 159 -3.87 13.80 2.19
N LYS A 160 -4.98 14.11 1.51
CA LYS A 160 -5.06 14.07 0.06
C LYS A 160 -4.27 15.23 -0.53
N VAL A 161 -3.24 14.93 -1.30
CA VAL A 161 -2.36 15.93 -1.92
C VAL A 161 -2.66 16.15 -3.40
N ALA A 162 -3.32 15.20 -4.06
CA ALA A 162 -3.76 15.35 -5.44
C ALA A 162 -4.90 14.37 -5.79
N ASP A 163 -5.66 14.72 -6.82
CA ASP A 163 -6.58 13.83 -7.52
C ASP A 163 -5.95 13.38 -8.84
N LEU A 164 -6.12 12.11 -9.18
CA LEU A 164 -5.71 11.52 -10.44
C LEU A 164 -6.95 11.26 -11.29
N PRO A 165 -7.09 11.92 -12.46
CA PRO A 165 -8.22 11.71 -13.35
C PRO A 165 -8.07 10.34 -14.05
N LEU A 166 -8.39 9.27 -13.33
CA LEU A 166 -8.36 7.91 -13.85
C LEU A 166 -9.75 7.54 -14.35
N GLU A 167 -9.90 7.46 -15.67
CA GLU A 167 -11.17 7.07 -16.28
C GLU A 167 -11.42 5.55 -16.23
N GLY A 168 -12.53 5.11 -15.65
CA GLY A 168 -12.95 3.71 -15.65
C GLY A 168 -12.37 2.93 -14.47
N MET A 169 -11.88 1.70 -14.70
CA MET A 169 -11.32 0.83 -13.66
C MET A 169 -9.84 0.52 -13.95
N PRO A 170 -8.92 1.44 -13.61
CA PRO A 170 -7.49 1.15 -13.65
C PRO A 170 -7.13 0.07 -12.62
N HIS A 171 -6.22 -0.83 -12.96
CA HIS A 171 -5.67 -1.81 -12.02
C HIS A 171 -4.35 -1.27 -11.45
N LEU A 172 -4.45 -0.50 -10.38
CA LEU A 172 -3.33 0.20 -9.75
C LEU A 172 -2.22 -0.75 -9.32
N GLY A 173 -2.57 -1.91 -8.76
CA GLY A 173 -1.60 -2.92 -8.33
C GLY A 173 -0.72 -3.51 -9.46
N SER A 174 -1.07 -3.27 -10.74
CA SER A 174 -0.26 -3.70 -11.91
C SER A 174 0.43 -2.52 -12.60
N GLY A 175 0.47 -1.36 -11.94
CA GLY A 175 1.16 -0.19 -12.46
C GLY A 175 2.67 -0.41 -12.53
N ILE A 176 3.32 0.27 -13.48
CA ILE A 176 4.79 0.31 -13.58
C ILE A 176 5.26 1.75 -13.74
N THR A 177 6.46 2.06 -13.26
CA THR A 177 7.11 3.36 -13.51
C THR A 177 8.45 3.19 -14.22
N TRP A 178 8.81 4.16 -15.05
CA TRP A 178 10.15 4.25 -15.66
C TRP A 178 10.49 5.69 -16.03
N GLU A 179 11.77 5.96 -16.27
CA GLU A 179 12.23 7.25 -16.80
C GLU A 179 11.98 7.32 -18.31
N TYR A 180 11.30 8.36 -18.77
CA TYR A 180 11.07 8.66 -20.17
C TYR A 180 11.34 10.14 -20.45
N GLN A 181 12.32 10.43 -21.31
CA GLN A 181 12.71 11.80 -21.68
C GLN A 181 13.00 12.72 -20.48
N GLY A 182 13.68 12.18 -19.45
CA GLY A 182 14.05 12.92 -18.24
C GLY A 182 12.88 13.19 -17.29
N ARG A 183 11.75 12.48 -17.46
CA ARG A 183 10.62 12.51 -16.54
C ARG A 183 10.22 11.10 -16.15
N ARG A 184 9.93 10.90 -14.87
CA ARG A 184 9.31 9.66 -14.40
C ARG A 184 7.87 9.59 -14.92
N VAL A 185 7.52 8.48 -15.55
CA VAL A 185 6.15 8.19 -16.01
C VAL A 185 5.63 6.92 -15.34
N MET A 186 4.31 6.83 -15.21
CA MET A 186 3.57 5.69 -14.70
C MET A 186 2.62 5.18 -15.78
N ALA A 187 2.57 3.87 -15.98
CA ALA A 187 1.55 3.20 -16.79
C ALA A 187 0.59 2.39 -15.95
N LEU A 188 -0.69 2.45 -16.26
CA LEU A 188 -1.76 1.72 -15.58
C LEU A 188 -2.65 0.99 -16.61
N PRO A 189 -2.72 -0.35 -16.58
CA PRO A 189 -3.68 -1.09 -17.38
C PRO A 189 -5.11 -0.92 -16.83
N HIS A 190 -6.11 -1.13 -17.67
CA HIS A 190 -7.53 -1.10 -17.28
C HIS A 190 -8.14 -2.50 -17.27
N LEU A 191 -8.99 -2.79 -16.29
CA LEU A 191 -9.68 -4.08 -16.17
C LEU A 191 -10.85 -4.23 -17.16
N THR A 192 -11.51 -3.11 -17.47
CA THR A 192 -12.77 -3.12 -18.22
C THR A 192 -12.62 -2.73 -19.70
N LYS A 193 -11.40 -2.35 -20.12
CA LYS A 193 -11.09 -1.97 -21.51
C LYS A 193 -9.65 -2.32 -21.85
N ALA A 194 -9.39 -2.65 -23.11
CA ALA A 194 -8.04 -2.86 -23.63
C ALA A 194 -7.34 -1.50 -23.83
N ALA A 195 -6.92 -0.86 -22.73
CA ALA A 195 -6.23 0.42 -22.74
C ALA A 195 -5.19 0.51 -21.61
N VAL A 196 -4.19 1.36 -21.82
CA VAL A 196 -3.19 1.73 -20.81
C VAL A 196 -3.19 3.25 -20.64
N SER A 197 -3.37 3.72 -19.40
CA SER A 197 -3.23 5.14 -19.07
C SER A 197 -1.77 5.45 -18.74
N LEU A 198 -1.23 6.53 -19.30
CA LEU A 198 0.10 7.04 -18.95
C LEU A 198 -0.03 8.37 -18.21
N SER A 199 0.69 8.50 -17.10
CA SER A 199 0.73 9.72 -16.29
C SER A 199 2.17 10.07 -15.96
N SER A 200 2.55 11.34 -16.10
CA SER A 200 3.81 11.85 -15.54
C SER A 200 3.71 11.83 -14.01
N LEU A 201 4.74 11.30 -13.35
CA LEU A 201 4.94 11.47 -11.92
C LEU A 201 5.91 12.64 -11.75
N ALA A 202 5.41 13.83 -11.39
CA ALA A 202 6.30 14.92 -11.04
C ALA A 202 6.92 14.64 -9.66
N THR A 203 8.22 14.89 -9.52
CA THR A 203 8.86 15.02 -8.21
C THR A 203 8.39 16.35 -7.61
N GLY A 204 7.44 16.29 -6.66
CA GLY A 204 6.88 17.45 -5.96
C GLY A 204 5.41 17.77 -6.30
N LEU A 205 4.78 18.57 -5.43
CA LEU A 205 3.34 18.90 -5.33
C LEU A 205 2.66 19.48 -6.60
N SER A 206 3.34 19.55 -7.74
CA SER A 206 2.81 20.14 -8.96
C SER A 206 3.12 19.26 -10.18
N GLY A 207 2.14 18.46 -10.60
CA GLY A 207 2.05 18.04 -12.00
C GLY A 207 1.97 16.53 -12.25
N PHE A 208 0.89 15.88 -11.82
CA PHE A 208 0.48 14.65 -12.49
C PHE A 208 -0.12 15.03 -13.85
N CYS A 209 0.66 14.87 -14.93
CA CYS A 209 0.20 15.15 -16.29
C CYS A 209 -0.31 13.85 -16.93
N TYR A 210 -1.62 13.73 -17.11
CA TYR A 210 -2.26 12.57 -17.74
C TYR A 210 -2.19 12.66 -19.26
N LYS A 211 -1.78 11.58 -19.92
CA LYS A 211 -1.83 11.47 -21.39
C LYS A 211 -2.29 10.06 -21.77
N LYS A 212 -3.43 9.98 -22.45
CA LYS A 212 -4.03 8.73 -22.91
C LYS A 212 -3.35 8.29 -24.20
N TYR A 213 -2.84 7.07 -24.24
CA TYR A 213 -2.35 6.43 -25.45
C TYR A 213 -3.25 5.22 -25.73
N TYR A 214 -3.71 5.10 -26.97
CA TYR A 214 -4.56 4.00 -27.43
C TYR A 214 -3.70 2.86 -27.98
#